data_AF-A0A1F8TQM1-F1
#
_entry.id   AF-A0A1F8TQM1-F1
#
_cell.length_a   1.000
_cell.length_b   1.000
_cell.length_c   1.000
_cell.angle_alpha   90.00
_cell.angle_beta   90.00
_cell.angle_gamma   90.00
#
_symmetry.space_group_name_H-M   'P 1'
#
loop_
_entity.id
_entity.type
_entity.pdbx_description
1 polymer ?
#
loop_
_entity_poly.entity_id
_entity_poly.type
_entity_poly.pdbx_seq_one_letter_code
_entity_poly.pdbx_strand_id
1 'polypeptide(L)'
;MKERPKLVLASNSPRRKELLALGGWKFEILVSDADESLLADESPRDYVRRLAAEKARASSARADASQVVVAADTSVVDGNAILGKPAHPSEAKRMLRQLRGRVHQVYTGIAVLRVRDGNLSTDVCVTDVPMRNYSDEEIEAYVQTGDPLDKAGAYGIQHAGFQPVASMQGCYASVMGLPLCHVTRLLRQMDVQPGADVPANCQAFLNYACPVFKEIGLQRLPTLNPQSLALPGCFAKTLESAFAKGTE
;
A
#
# COMPACT_ATOMS: atom_id res chain seq x y z
N MET A 1 22.02 18.84 15.76
CA MET A 1 21.23 17.60 15.91
C MET A 1 20.33 17.49 14.68
N LYS A 2 20.29 16.35 13.98
CA LYS A 2 19.40 16.18 12.81
C LYS A 2 17.96 16.09 13.31
N GLU A 3 17.08 16.94 12.80
CA GLU A 3 15.64 16.90 13.08
C GLU A 3 15.05 15.57 12.58
N ARG A 4 14.40 14.82 13.47
CA ARG A 4 13.78 13.52 13.12
C ARG A 4 12.47 13.76 12.36
N PRO A 5 12.13 12.93 11.36
CA PRO A 5 10.86 13.05 10.66
C PRO A 5 9.68 12.90 11.62
N LYS A 6 8.63 13.73 11.46
CA LYS A 6 7.38 13.65 12.26
C LYS A 6 6.59 12.36 12.02
N LEU A 7 6.84 11.66 10.90
CA LEU A 7 6.13 10.46 10.51
C LEU A 7 7.02 9.22 10.53
N VAL A 8 6.39 8.09 10.87
CA VAL A 8 6.96 6.74 10.80
C VAL A 8 6.04 5.90 9.92
N LEU A 9 6.60 5.15 8.98
CA LEU A 9 5.91 4.11 8.24
C LEU A 9 6.27 2.74 8.81
N ALA A 10 5.29 2.06 9.39
CA ALA A 10 5.40 0.70 9.94
C ALA A 10 5.27 -0.37 8.86
N SER A 11 6.10 -0.29 7.82
CA SER A 11 6.06 -1.24 6.70
C SER A 11 7.37 -1.29 5.92
N ASN A 12 7.82 -2.51 5.60
CA ASN A 12 8.94 -2.74 4.69
C ASN A 12 8.56 -2.72 3.21
N SER A 13 7.26 -2.78 2.87
CA SER A 13 6.77 -2.81 1.49
C SER A 13 7.29 -1.61 0.66
N PRO A 14 8.04 -1.85 -0.44
CA PRO A 14 8.50 -0.79 -1.34
C PRO A 14 7.34 0.05 -1.88
N ARG A 15 6.25 -0.60 -2.30
CA ARG A 15 5.05 0.06 -2.83
C ARG A 15 4.42 1.04 -1.83
N ARG A 16 4.35 0.67 -0.54
CA ARG A 16 3.81 1.58 0.49
C ARG A 16 4.71 2.79 0.73
N LYS A 17 6.04 2.63 0.61
CA LYS A 17 7.01 3.73 0.71
C LYS A 17 6.82 4.71 -0.45
N GLU A 18 6.75 4.20 -1.67
CA GLU A 18 6.49 4.99 -2.88
C GLU A 18 5.18 5.77 -2.76
N LEU A 19 4.08 5.09 -2.42
CA LEU A 19 2.78 5.71 -2.23
C LEU A 19 2.82 6.81 -1.17
N LEU A 20 3.36 6.53 0.03
CA LEU A 20 3.40 7.53 1.10
C LEU A 20 4.23 8.76 0.70
N ALA A 21 5.33 8.57 -0.04
CA ALA A 21 6.16 9.67 -0.52
C ALA A 21 5.40 10.64 -1.46
N LEU A 22 4.38 10.18 -2.19
CA LEU A 22 3.56 11.04 -3.06
C LEU A 22 2.84 12.15 -2.30
N GLY A 23 2.61 11.99 -1.00
CA GLY A 23 2.01 13.03 -0.17
C GLY A 23 2.98 14.09 0.34
N GLY A 24 4.25 14.04 -0.06
CA GLY A 24 5.27 15.03 0.32
C GLY A 24 5.72 14.92 1.77
N TRP A 25 5.40 13.83 2.46
CA TRP A 25 5.82 13.59 3.83
C TRP A 25 7.26 13.09 3.89
N LYS A 26 8.03 13.62 4.85
CA LYS A 26 9.26 12.99 5.31
C LYS A 26 8.90 11.97 6.38
N PHE A 27 9.35 10.74 6.23
CA PHE A 27 9.11 9.67 7.18
C PHE A 27 10.32 8.76 7.33
N GLU A 28 10.41 8.08 8.47
CA GLU A 28 11.34 6.97 8.67
C GLU A 28 10.60 5.62 8.65
N ILE A 29 11.35 4.53 8.49
CA ILE A 29 10.80 3.18 8.49
C ILE A 29 11.09 2.53 9.84
N LEU A 30 10.05 2.16 10.59
CA LEU A 30 10.19 1.36 11.80
C LEU A 30 9.23 0.19 11.72
N VAL A 31 9.76 -1.00 11.46
CA VAL A 31 8.96 -2.21 11.36
C VAL A 31 9.06 -3.04 12.63
N SER A 32 7.93 -3.60 13.02
CA SER A 32 7.78 -4.62 14.03
C SER A 32 6.96 -5.77 13.44
N ASP A 33 7.23 -6.98 13.90
CA ASP A 33 6.41 -8.12 13.58
C ASP A 33 5.06 -8.03 14.31
N ALA A 34 4.01 -8.55 13.67
CA ALA A 34 2.69 -8.72 14.25
C ALA A 34 2.25 -10.15 13.99
N ASP A 35 1.41 -10.69 14.88
CA ASP A 35 0.82 -12.01 14.67
C ASP A 35 -0.28 -11.92 13.62
N GLU A 36 0.01 -12.41 12.41
CA GLU A 36 -0.91 -12.41 11.28
C GLU A 36 -1.91 -13.59 11.33
N SER A 37 -1.96 -14.34 12.44
CA SER A 37 -2.95 -15.40 12.64
C SER A 37 -4.38 -14.84 12.62
N LEU A 38 -5.28 -15.55 11.94
CA LEU A 38 -6.71 -15.24 11.94
C LEU A 38 -7.32 -15.59 13.29
N LEU A 39 -8.14 -14.68 13.83
CA LEU A 39 -8.95 -14.96 15.01
C LEU A 39 -10.22 -15.73 14.61
N ALA A 40 -10.81 -16.44 15.56
CA ALA A 40 -12.07 -17.13 15.36
C ALA A 40 -13.17 -16.14 14.92
N ASP A 41 -13.90 -16.50 13.86
CA ASP A 41 -15.01 -15.71 13.27
C ASP A 41 -14.64 -14.28 12.85
N GLU A 42 -13.35 -14.02 12.59
CA GLU A 42 -12.88 -12.70 12.19
C GLU A 42 -13.22 -12.40 10.73
N SER A 43 -14.00 -11.34 10.51
CA SER A 43 -14.29 -10.89 9.14
C SER A 43 -13.02 -10.35 8.47
N PRO A 44 -12.88 -10.42 7.12
CA PRO A 44 -11.73 -9.84 6.44
C PRO A 44 -11.53 -8.34 6.73
N ARG A 45 -12.63 -7.61 6.96
CA ARG A 45 -12.60 -6.19 7.35
C ARG A 45 -12.03 -5.99 8.76
N ASP A 46 -12.39 -6.84 9.71
CA ASP A 46 -11.87 -6.76 11.08
C ASP A 46 -10.41 -7.20 11.12
N TYR A 47 -10.07 -8.27 10.38
CA TYR A 47 -8.71 -8.79 10.24
C TYR A 47 -7.70 -7.73 9.80
N VAL A 48 -7.91 -7.09 8.64
CA VAL A 48 -6.94 -6.09 8.15
C VAL A 48 -6.88 -4.84 9.05
N ARG A 49 -8.00 -4.49 9.71
CA ARG A 49 -8.06 -3.34 10.64
C ARG A 49 -7.25 -3.63 11.90
N ARG A 50 -7.43 -4.83 12.48
CA ARG A 50 -6.70 -5.29 13.64
C ARG A 50 -5.21 -5.36 13.34
N LEU A 51 -4.81 -6.03 12.26
CA LEU A 51 -3.39 -6.14 11.89
C LEU A 51 -2.74 -4.78 11.65
N ALA A 52 -3.42 -3.85 10.97
CA ALA A 52 -2.90 -2.50 10.82
C ALA A 52 -2.70 -1.82 12.20
N ALA A 53 -3.68 -1.94 13.10
CA ALA A 53 -3.60 -1.38 14.45
C ALA A 53 -2.47 -2.00 15.29
N GLU A 54 -2.32 -3.33 15.26
CA GLU A 54 -1.25 -4.05 15.95
C GLU A 54 0.12 -3.63 15.44
N LYS A 55 0.31 -3.55 14.12
CA LYS A 55 1.55 -3.05 13.49
C LYS A 55 1.87 -1.63 13.93
N ALA A 56 0.87 -0.74 13.99
CA ALA A 56 1.07 0.63 14.47
C ALA A 56 1.49 0.67 15.96
N ARG A 57 0.84 -0.12 16.82
CA ARG A 57 1.14 -0.20 18.26
C ARG A 57 2.53 -0.77 18.51
N ALA A 58 2.87 -1.87 17.85
CA ALA A 58 4.17 -2.52 18.03
C ALA A 58 5.33 -1.62 17.55
N SER A 59 5.18 -0.91 16.42
CA SER A 59 6.17 0.08 15.98
C SER A 59 6.24 1.32 16.88
N SER A 60 5.14 1.71 17.54
CA SER A 60 5.11 2.88 18.42
C SER A 60 6.03 2.76 19.64
N ALA A 61 6.30 1.54 20.11
CA ALA A 61 7.22 1.28 21.23
C ALA A 61 8.67 1.71 20.94
N ARG A 62 9.04 1.86 19.66
CA ARG A 62 10.37 2.29 19.20
C ARG A 62 10.37 3.70 18.59
N ALA A 63 9.21 4.34 18.51
CA ALA A 63 9.04 5.67 17.95
C ALA A 63 9.24 6.75 19.03
N ASP A 64 9.59 7.96 18.60
CA ASP A 64 9.64 9.13 19.48
C ASP A 64 8.23 9.61 19.85
N ALA A 65 8.07 10.17 21.06
CA ALA A 65 6.78 10.69 21.53
C ALA A 65 6.20 11.77 20.58
N SER A 66 7.04 12.54 19.90
CA SER A 66 6.61 13.57 18.94
C SER A 66 6.11 13.02 17.60
N GLN A 67 6.28 11.72 17.33
CA GLN A 67 5.98 11.12 16.03
C GLN A 67 4.54 10.60 15.91
N VAL A 68 4.15 10.38 14.65
CA VAL A 68 2.92 9.70 14.26
C VAL A 68 3.30 8.47 13.40
N VAL A 69 2.78 7.31 13.77
CA VAL A 69 3.01 6.02 13.09
C VAL A 69 1.87 5.75 12.13
N VAL A 70 2.19 5.42 10.88
CA VAL A 70 1.26 4.93 9.86
C VAL A 70 1.55 3.46 9.59
N ALA A 71 0.55 2.62 9.73
CA ALA A 71 0.61 1.21 9.39
C ALA A 71 -0.53 0.84 8.43
N ALA A 72 -0.32 -0.24 7.67
CA ALA A 72 -1.34 -0.79 6.81
C ALA A 72 -1.21 -2.31 6.68
N ASP A 73 -2.34 -2.95 6.47
CA ASP A 73 -2.42 -4.37 6.11
C ASP A 73 -3.30 -4.55 4.87
N THR A 74 -3.00 -5.54 4.03
CA THR A 74 -3.67 -5.71 2.74
C THR A 74 -3.91 -7.17 2.45
N SER A 75 -5.18 -7.54 2.23
CA SER A 75 -5.60 -8.90 1.96
C SER A 75 -6.50 -8.97 0.73
N VAL A 76 -6.30 -10.01 -0.07
CA VAL A 76 -7.17 -10.37 -1.20
C VAL A 76 -8.23 -11.34 -0.69
N VAL A 77 -9.49 -11.12 -1.06
CA VAL A 77 -10.63 -11.90 -0.57
C VAL A 77 -11.52 -12.31 -1.74
N ASP A 78 -11.72 -13.62 -1.90
CA ASP A 78 -12.65 -14.18 -2.87
C ASP A 78 -13.82 -14.85 -2.14
N GLY A 79 -14.98 -14.20 -2.16
CA GLY A 79 -16.11 -14.58 -1.30
C GLY A 79 -15.74 -14.41 0.17
N ASN A 80 -15.62 -15.53 0.90
CA ASN A 80 -15.20 -15.55 2.30
C ASN A 80 -13.74 -16.02 2.48
N ALA A 81 -13.04 -16.38 1.39
CA ALA A 81 -11.69 -16.90 1.46
C ALA A 81 -10.66 -15.77 1.38
N ILE A 82 -9.87 -15.60 2.44
CA ILE A 82 -8.69 -14.72 2.43
C ILE A 82 -7.56 -15.44 1.70
N LEU A 83 -7.09 -14.84 0.61
CA LEU A 83 -5.98 -15.32 -0.21
C LEU A 83 -4.70 -14.62 0.24
N GLY A 84 -3.90 -15.33 1.05
CA GLY A 84 -2.57 -14.90 1.46
C GLY A 84 -1.55 -14.94 0.32
N LYS A 85 -0.26 -14.88 0.68
CA LYS A 85 0.83 -15.13 -0.27
C LYS A 85 0.89 -16.62 -0.61
N PRO A 86 1.09 -17.00 -1.87
CA PRO A 86 1.24 -18.40 -2.23
C PRO A 86 2.55 -18.96 -1.66
N ALA A 87 2.52 -20.16 -1.09
CA ALA A 87 3.71 -20.82 -0.55
C ALA A 87 4.67 -21.29 -1.66
N HIS A 88 4.14 -21.61 -2.83
CA HIS A 88 4.92 -22.11 -3.97
C HIS A 88 4.24 -21.81 -5.31
N PRO A 89 4.97 -21.90 -6.45
CA PRO A 89 4.45 -21.61 -7.78
C PRO A 89 3.12 -22.31 -8.14
N SER A 90 2.95 -23.58 -7.77
CA SER A 90 1.69 -24.30 -8.05
C SER A 90 0.49 -23.70 -7.32
N GLU A 91 0.69 -23.13 -6.14
CA GLU A 91 -0.38 -22.45 -5.40
C GLU A 91 -0.70 -21.10 -6.03
N ALA A 92 0.31 -20.36 -6.50
CA ALA A 92 0.11 -19.13 -7.25
C ALA A 92 -0.77 -19.38 -8.50
N LYS A 93 -0.49 -20.44 -9.26
CA LYS A 93 -1.32 -20.86 -10.42
C LYS A 93 -2.76 -21.17 -10.01
N ARG A 94 -2.96 -21.87 -8.88
CA ARG A 94 -4.30 -22.18 -8.35
C ARG A 94 -5.06 -20.91 -7.99
N MET A 95 -4.43 -19.98 -7.27
CA MET A 95 -5.03 -18.69 -6.91
C MET A 95 -5.41 -17.88 -8.15
N LEU A 96 -4.51 -17.79 -9.13
CA LEU A 96 -4.79 -17.06 -10.38
C LEU A 96 -5.95 -17.70 -11.17
N ARG A 97 -6.03 -19.04 -11.27
CA ARG A 97 -7.19 -19.70 -11.89
C ARG A 97 -8.49 -19.45 -11.14
N GLN A 98 -8.44 -19.42 -9.81
CA GLN A 98 -9.60 -19.11 -8.97
C GLN A 98 -10.13 -17.69 -9.20
N LEU A 99 -9.23 -16.73 -9.42
CA LEU A 99 -9.56 -15.31 -9.61
C LEU A 99 -9.91 -14.95 -11.07
N ARG A 100 -9.45 -15.73 -12.05
CA ARG A 100 -9.66 -15.51 -13.50
C ARG A 100 -11.13 -15.22 -13.83
N GLY A 101 -11.37 -14.12 -14.55
CA GLY A 101 -12.69 -13.73 -15.04
C GLY A 101 -13.73 -13.41 -13.94
N ARG A 102 -13.30 -13.30 -12.68
CA ARG A 102 -14.17 -13.05 -11.53
C ARG A 102 -13.86 -11.70 -10.88
N VAL A 103 -14.78 -11.25 -10.04
CA VAL A 103 -14.59 -10.07 -9.20
C VAL A 103 -14.29 -10.55 -7.79
N HIS A 104 -13.13 -10.17 -7.27
CA HIS A 104 -12.77 -10.36 -5.87
C HIS A 104 -12.63 -9.00 -5.18
N GLN A 105 -12.42 -9.02 -3.87
CA GLN A 105 -12.27 -7.80 -3.09
C GLN A 105 -10.86 -7.68 -2.53
N VAL A 106 -10.32 -6.47 -2.53
CA VAL A 106 -9.08 -6.15 -1.82
C VAL A 106 -9.40 -5.27 -0.65
N TYR A 107 -9.09 -5.77 0.54
CA TYR A 107 -9.25 -5.06 1.80
C TYR A 107 -7.91 -4.46 2.18
N THR A 108 -7.89 -3.16 2.49
CA THR A 108 -6.71 -2.49 3.04
C THR A 108 -7.06 -1.79 4.32
N GLY A 109 -6.60 -2.35 5.44
CA GLY A 109 -6.69 -1.74 6.75
C GLY A 109 -5.59 -0.70 6.93
N ILE A 110 -5.92 0.38 7.62
CA ILE A 110 -5.02 1.51 7.89
C ILE A 110 -5.10 1.81 9.37
N ALA A 111 -3.96 2.11 9.97
CA ALA A 111 -3.87 2.64 11.31
C ALA A 111 -2.94 3.85 11.33
N VAL A 112 -3.38 4.91 12.00
CA VAL A 112 -2.57 6.09 12.31
C VAL A 112 -2.57 6.27 13.81
N LEU A 113 -1.38 6.19 14.42
CA LEU A 113 -1.18 6.27 15.86
C LEU A 113 -0.28 7.46 16.21
N ARG A 114 -0.76 8.36 17.06
CA ARG A 114 0.04 9.46 17.62
C ARG A 114 0.67 9.02 18.93
N VAL A 115 2.00 9.06 19.01
CA VAL A 115 2.75 8.38 20.07
C VAL A 115 2.55 9.06 21.44
N ARG A 116 2.64 10.40 21.49
CA ARG A 116 2.55 11.18 22.75
C ARG A 116 1.32 10.90 23.62
N ASP A 117 0.18 10.55 23.02
CA ASP A 117 -1.10 10.37 23.72
C ASP A 117 -1.77 9.03 23.39
N GLY A 118 -1.10 8.17 22.62
CA GLY A 118 -1.64 6.86 22.21
C GLY A 118 -2.89 6.93 21.34
N ASN A 119 -3.23 8.10 20.79
CA ASN A 119 -4.44 8.25 19.97
C ASN A 119 -4.31 7.44 18.69
N LEU A 120 -5.21 6.48 18.49
CA LEU A 120 -5.24 5.56 17.35
C LEU A 120 -6.52 5.79 16.54
N SER A 121 -6.36 6.21 15.29
CA SER A 121 -7.43 6.19 14.29
C SER A 121 -7.20 5.05 13.31
N THR A 122 -8.27 4.35 12.93
CA THR A 122 -8.22 3.26 11.95
C THR A 122 -9.25 3.45 10.86
N ASP A 123 -9.03 2.80 9.72
CA ASP A 123 -9.96 2.78 8.61
C ASP A 123 -9.74 1.55 7.72
N VAL A 124 -10.70 1.22 6.87
CA VAL A 124 -10.60 0.12 5.92
C VAL A 124 -11.17 0.54 4.56
N CYS A 125 -10.30 0.54 3.55
CA CYS A 125 -10.70 0.69 2.16
C CYS A 125 -10.95 -0.69 1.55
N VAL A 126 -12.09 -0.86 0.88
CA VAL A 126 -12.45 -2.10 0.17
C VAL A 126 -12.62 -1.74 -1.30
N THR A 127 -11.93 -2.47 -2.18
CA THR A 127 -11.99 -2.26 -3.63
C THR A 127 -12.37 -3.56 -4.32
N ASP A 128 -13.43 -3.51 -5.14
CA ASP A 128 -13.77 -4.61 -6.04
C ASP A 128 -12.79 -4.62 -7.23
N VAL A 129 -12.24 -5.79 -7.53
CA VAL A 129 -11.20 -5.98 -8.55
C VAL A 129 -11.68 -7.01 -9.57
N PRO A 130 -12.20 -6.58 -10.74
CA PRO A 130 -12.59 -7.47 -11.80
C PRO A 130 -11.36 -7.94 -12.59
N MET A 131 -11.10 -9.24 -12.54
CA MET A 131 -9.98 -9.86 -13.22
C MET A 131 -10.31 -10.11 -14.69
N ARG A 132 -9.30 -9.97 -15.56
CA ARG A 132 -9.41 -10.41 -16.96
C ARG A 132 -9.60 -11.92 -17.02
N ASN A 133 -10.09 -12.38 -18.17
CA ASN A 133 -10.09 -13.79 -18.53
C ASN A 133 -8.77 -14.19 -19.19
N TYR A 134 -7.64 -14.05 -18.48
CA TYR A 134 -6.30 -14.41 -18.99
C TYR A 134 -6.15 -15.92 -19.22
N SER A 135 -5.27 -16.33 -20.13
CA SER A 135 -5.06 -17.75 -20.47
C SER A 135 -4.20 -18.50 -19.44
N ASP A 136 -4.06 -19.82 -19.57
CA ASP A 136 -3.16 -20.62 -18.74
C ASP A 136 -1.69 -20.36 -19.08
N GLU A 137 -1.39 -20.01 -20.32
CA GLU A 137 -0.07 -19.60 -20.79
C GLU A 137 0.35 -18.26 -20.16
N GLU A 138 -0.57 -17.28 -20.07
CA GLU A 138 -0.33 -16.03 -19.35
C GLU A 138 -0.03 -16.27 -17.86
N ILE A 139 -0.79 -17.16 -17.21
CA ILE A 139 -0.53 -17.55 -15.81
C ILE A 139 0.87 -18.16 -15.68
N GLU A 140 1.22 -19.10 -16.55
CA GLU A 140 2.51 -19.78 -16.51
C GLU A 140 3.67 -18.79 -16.64
N ALA A 141 3.61 -17.93 -17.66
CA ALA A 141 4.62 -16.91 -17.93
C ALA A 141 4.75 -15.95 -16.74
N TYR A 142 3.63 -15.53 -16.14
CA TYR A 142 3.66 -14.65 -14.98
C TYR A 142 4.28 -15.34 -13.74
N VAL A 143 3.91 -16.58 -13.46
CA VAL A 143 4.44 -17.34 -12.32
C VAL A 143 5.95 -17.61 -12.47
N GLN A 144 6.45 -17.79 -13.69
CA GLN A 144 7.88 -17.93 -13.98
C GLN A 144 8.70 -16.69 -13.64
N THR A 145 8.10 -15.49 -13.57
CA THR A 145 8.80 -14.27 -13.15
C THR A 145 9.16 -14.28 -11.66
N GLY A 146 8.51 -15.12 -10.84
CA GLY A 146 8.62 -15.11 -9.38
C GLY A 146 7.86 -13.95 -8.69
N ASP A 147 7.41 -12.95 -9.45
CA ASP A 147 6.66 -11.79 -8.94
C ASP A 147 5.39 -12.17 -8.14
N PRO A 148 4.64 -13.24 -8.43
CA PRO A 148 3.47 -13.62 -7.62
C PRO A 148 3.76 -13.96 -6.15
N LEU A 149 4.97 -14.44 -5.85
CA LEU A 149 5.23 -15.16 -4.60
C LEU A 149 5.22 -14.25 -3.35
N ASP A 150 5.50 -12.96 -3.51
CA ASP A 150 5.49 -11.99 -2.42
C ASP A 150 4.17 -11.22 -2.29
N LYS A 151 3.12 -11.60 -3.04
CA LYS A 151 1.86 -10.87 -3.15
C LYS A 151 0.67 -11.70 -2.69
N ALA A 152 -0.19 -11.10 -1.87
CA ALA A 152 -1.48 -11.66 -1.53
C ALA A 152 -2.31 -11.89 -2.80
N GLY A 153 -2.99 -13.04 -2.89
CA GLY A 153 -3.74 -13.43 -4.09
C GLY A 153 -2.87 -13.74 -5.32
N ALA A 154 -1.54 -13.80 -5.16
CA ALA A 154 -0.59 -14.16 -6.21
C ALA A 154 -0.56 -13.21 -7.43
N TYR A 155 -0.91 -11.93 -7.27
CA TYR A 155 -0.83 -10.98 -8.38
C TYR A 155 -0.43 -9.56 -7.99
N GLY A 156 0.22 -8.87 -8.92
CA GLY A 156 0.48 -7.43 -8.88
C GLY A 156 -0.38 -6.71 -9.92
N ILE A 157 -1.25 -5.80 -9.48
CA ILE A 157 -2.15 -5.04 -10.38
C ILE A 157 -1.39 -4.23 -11.45
N GLN A 158 -0.15 -3.83 -11.17
CA GLN A 158 0.71 -3.05 -12.08
C GLN A 158 1.68 -3.90 -12.90
N HIS A 159 1.61 -5.23 -12.85
CA HIS A 159 2.58 -6.05 -13.57
C HIS A 159 2.48 -5.81 -15.08
N ALA A 160 3.52 -5.21 -15.68
CA ALA A 160 3.46 -4.68 -17.05
C ALA A 160 3.13 -5.74 -18.11
N GLY A 161 3.60 -6.97 -17.92
CA GLY A 161 3.35 -8.08 -18.87
C GLY A 161 2.10 -8.92 -18.58
N PHE A 162 1.58 -8.89 -17.34
CA PHE A 162 0.45 -9.74 -16.94
C PHE A 162 -0.84 -8.95 -16.81
N GLN A 163 -0.81 -7.69 -16.39
CA GLN A 163 -1.96 -6.77 -16.37
C GLN A 163 -3.28 -7.44 -15.95
N PRO A 164 -3.38 -8.05 -14.76
CA PRO A 164 -4.42 -9.04 -14.44
C PRO A 164 -5.85 -8.52 -14.42
N VAL A 165 -6.05 -7.20 -14.35
CA VAL A 165 -7.33 -6.55 -14.06
C VAL A 165 -7.93 -5.98 -15.34
N ALA A 166 -9.24 -6.18 -15.53
CA ALA A 166 -9.95 -5.75 -16.74
C ALA A 166 -10.24 -4.25 -16.74
N SER A 167 -11.06 -3.79 -15.80
CA SER A 167 -11.41 -2.37 -15.65
C SER A 167 -11.88 -2.13 -14.22
N MET A 168 -11.16 -1.32 -13.46
CA MET A 168 -11.43 -1.16 -12.03
C MET A 168 -12.03 0.21 -11.71
N GLN A 169 -13.08 0.21 -10.89
CA GLN A 169 -13.62 1.40 -10.25
C GLN A 169 -13.35 1.29 -8.75
N GLY A 170 -12.61 2.23 -8.17
CA GLY A 170 -12.27 2.22 -6.76
C GLY A 170 -10.87 2.74 -6.49
N CYS A 171 -10.27 2.38 -5.36
CA CYS A 171 -8.96 2.89 -4.98
C CYS A 171 -7.82 1.98 -5.47
N TYR A 172 -7.17 2.38 -6.56
CA TYR A 172 -6.00 1.65 -7.10
C TYR A 172 -4.83 1.62 -6.11
N ALA A 173 -4.58 2.74 -5.42
CA ALA A 173 -3.57 2.81 -4.36
C ALA A 173 -3.88 1.84 -3.20
N SER A 174 -5.16 1.58 -2.91
CA SER A 174 -5.55 0.54 -1.94
C SER A 174 -5.12 -0.84 -2.41
N VAL A 175 -5.38 -1.20 -3.67
CA VAL A 175 -5.00 -2.50 -4.22
C VAL A 175 -3.47 -2.69 -4.19
N MET A 176 -2.71 -1.62 -4.40
CA MET A 176 -1.25 -1.64 -4.23
C MET A 176 -0.78 -1.77 -2.78
N GLY A 177 -1.64 -1.42 -1.83
CA GLY A 177 -1.48 -1.66 -0.40
C GLY A 177 -1.50 -0.42 0.49
N LEU A 178 -1.78 0.79 -0.03
CA LEU A 178 -1.91 2.01 0.78
C LEU A 178 -2.88 3.03 0.15
N PRO A 179 -4.14 3.09 0.59
CA PRO A 179 -5.13 4.04 0.07
C PRO A 179 -4.85 5.47 0.56
N LEU A 180 -4.06 6.22 -0.22
CA LEU A 180 -3.50 7.51 0.21
C LEU A 180 -4.52 8.54 0.68
N CYS A 181 -5.70 8.62 0.05
CA CYS A 181 -6.72 9.57 0.48
C CYS A 181 -7.24 9.27 1.90
N HIS A 182 -7.39 7.99 2.26
CA HIS A 182 -7.78 7.58 3.61
C HIS A 182 -6.65 7.91 4.60
N VAL A 183 -5.40 7.58 4.25
CA VAL A 183 -4.22 7.94 5.05
C VAL A 183 -4.15 9.44 5.29
N THR A 184 -4.33 10.28 4.27
CA THR A 184 -4.35 11.75 4.40
C THR A 184 -5.44 12.21 5.37
N ARG A 185 -6.65 11.66 5.27
CA ARG A 185 -7.75 12.00 6.18
C ARG A 185 -7.40 11.67 7.63
N LEU A 186 -6.87 10.48 7.89
CA LEU A 186 -6.47 10.07 9.25
C LEU A 186 -5.28 10.91 9.77
N LEU A 187 -4.29 11.21 8.94
CA LEU A 187 -3.16 12.07 9.31
C LEU A 187 -3.59 13.49 9.67
N ARG A 188 -4.59 14.05 8.97
CA ARG A 188 -5.16 15.36 9.30
C ARG A 188 -5.81 15.39 10.69
N GLN A 189 -6.43 14.29 11.13
CA GLN A 189 -6.95 14.16 12.51
C GLN A 189 -5.83 14.18 13.56
N MET A 190 -4.59 13.91 13.14
CA MET A 190 -3.39 13.94 13.97
C MET A 190 -2.55 15.21 13.79
N ASP A 191 -3.10 16.25 13.17
CA ASP A 191 -2.41 17.52 12.86
C ASP A 191 -1.16 17.32 11.99
N VAL A 192 -1.20 16.34 11.08
CA VAL A 192 -0.17 16.09 10.08
C VAL A 192 -0.75 16.39 8.70
N GLN A 193 -0.30 17.52 8.12
CA GLN A 193 -0.72 17.95 6.79
C GLN A 193 0.16 17.31 5.72
N PRO A 194 -0.38 17.01 4.51
CA PRO A 194 0.44 16.65 3.37
C PRO A 194 1.30 17.83 2.93
N GLY A 195 2.50 17.52 2.41
CA GLY A 195 3.40 18.49 1.78
C GLY A 195 3.14 18.68 0.28
N ALA A 196 2.16 17.97 -0.29
CA ALA A 196 1.83 18.00 -1.71
C ALA A 196 0.33 17.76 -1.97
N ASP A 197 -0.11 17.96 -3.22
CA ASP A 197 -1.46 17.59 -3.67
C ASP A 197 -1.57 16.06 -3.83
N VAL A 198 -2.03 15.39 -2.77
CA VAL A 198 -2.11 13.93 -2.71
C VAL A 198 -3.00 13.36 -3.83
N PRO A 199 -4.25 13.83 -4.05
CA PRO A 199 -5.06 13.34 -5.17
C PRO A 199 -4.40 13.51 -6.54
N ALA A 200 -3.75 14.65 -6.81
CA ALA A 200 -3.12 14.89 -8.11
C ALA A 200 -1.90 13.97 -8.31
N ASN A 201 -0.99 13.91 -7.33
CA ASN A 201 0.22 13.10 -7.42
C ASN A 201 -0.10 11.59 -7.51
N CYS A 202 -1.09 11.13 -6.74
CA CYS A 202 -1.52 9.73 -6.77
C CYS A 202 -2.09 9.34 -8.15
N GLN A 203 -2.96 10.18 -8.73
CA GLN A 203 -3.55 9.90 -10.04
C GLN A 203 -2.53 9.98 -11.17
N ALA A 204 -1.60 10.94 -11.11
CA ALA A 204 -0.50 11.06 -12.06
C ALA A 204 0.45 9.85 -12.00
N PHE A 205 0.86 9.44 -10.79
CA PHE A 205 1.74 8.29 -10.58
C PHE A 205 1.09 6.98 -11.07
N LEU A 206 -0.20 6.79 -10.81
CA LEU A 206 -0.92 5.57 -11.19
C LEU A 206 -1.47 5.60 -12.62
N ASN A 207 -1.37 6.73 -13.31
CA ASN A 207 -2.04 6.98 -14.59
C ASN A 207 -3.53 6.54 -14.55
N TYR A 208 -4.24 6.92 -13.49
CA TYR A 208 -5.59 6.44 -13.19
C TYR A 208 -6.48 7.55 -12.61
N ALA A 209 -7.67 7.72 -13.19
CA ALA A 209 -8.68 8.65 -12.69
C ALA A 209 -9.46 8.01 -11.53
N CYS A 210 -9.03 8.29 -10.30
CA CYS A 210 -9.58 7.66 -9.11
C CYS A 210 -10.92 8.30 -8.70
N PRO A 211 -12.03 7.55 -8.54
CA PRO A 211 -13.30 8.12 -8.07
C PRO A 211 -13.26 8.48 -6.57
N VAL A 212 -12.46 7.74 -5.78
CA VAL A 212 -12.48 7.75 -4.31
C VAL A 212 -12.05 9.09 -3.69
N PHE A 213 -11.21 9.89 -4.36
CA PHE A 213 -10.75 11.15 -3.76
C PHE A 213 -11.91 12.15 -3.56
N LYS A 214 -12.92 12.10 -4.43
CA LYS A 214 -14.12 12.96 -4.33
C LYS A 214 -14.99 12.56 -3.15
N GLU A 215 -15.18 11.26 -2.96
CA GLU A 215 -15.99 10.68 -1.89
C GLU A 215 -15.42 10.99 -0.49
N ILE A 216 -14.10 11.00 -0.36
CA ILE A 216 -13.41 11.31 0.91
C ILE A 216 -13.40 12.82 1.21
N GLY A 217 -13.81 13.67 0.25
CA GLY A 217 -13.88 15.12 0.44
C GLY A 217 -12.52 15.81 0.48
N LEU A 218 -11.46 15.19 -0.07
CA LEU A 218 -10.17 15.86 -0.24
C LEU A 218 -10.26 16.77 -1.48
N GLN A 219 -10.40 18.08 -1.25
CA GLN A 219 -10.21 19.06 -2.30
C GLN A 219 -8.73 19.11 -2.71
N ARG A 220 -8.47 19.30 -4.01
CA ARG A 220 -7.12 19.62 -4.50
C ARG A 220 -6.61 20.84 -3.74
N LEU A 221 -5.41 20.75 -3.18
CA LEU A 221 -4.77 21.95 -2.65
C LEU A 221 -4.57 22.92 -3.83
N PRO A 222 -4.78 24.24 -3.66
CA PRO A 222 -4.38 25.18 -4.68
C PRO A 222 -2.92 24.91 -5.01
N THR A 223 -2.62 24.74 -6.30
CA THR A 223 -1.30 24.37 -6.79
C THR A 223 -0.26 25.27 -6.13
N LEU A 224 0.57 24.71 -5.25
CA LEU A 224 1.81 25.37 -4.84
C LEU A 224 2.60 25.61 -6.13
N ASN A 225 2.97 26.86 -6.36
CA ASN A 225 3.61 27.36 -7.57
C ASN A 225 4.64 26.34 -8.10
N PRO A 226 4.55 25.87 -9.36
CA PRO A 226 5.47 24.88 -9.91
C PRO A 226 6.95 25.31 -9.86
N GLN A 227 7.24 26.60 -9.62
CA GLN A 227 8.60 27.11 -9.41
C GLN A 227 9.21 26.78 -8.04
N SER A 228 8.46 26.26 -7.06
CA SER A 228 9.01 25.84 -5.75
C SER A 228 9.32 24.34 -5.64
N LEU A 229 9.02 23.55 -6.68
CA LEU A 229 9.41 22.15 -6.81
C LEU A 229 10.57 22.02 -7.79
N ALA A 230 11.68 22.67 -7.47
CA ALA A 230 12.97 22.11 -7.86
C ALA A 230 13.14 20.81 -7.06
N LEU A 231 12.71 19.69 -7.64
CA LEU A 231 13.30 18.40 -7.30
C LEU A 231 14.82 18.63 -7.38
N PRO A 232 15.62 18.38 -6.32
CA PRO A 232 17.06 18.44 -6.48
C PRO A 232 17.41 17.47 -7.60
N GLY A 233 17.93 18.01 -8.71
CA GLY A 233 18.41 17.27 -9.85
C GLY A 233 19.61 16.45 -9.44
N CYS A 234 19.36 15.32 -8.79
CA CYS A 234 20.33 14.27 -8.48
C CYS A 234 19.61 13.00 -8.00
N PHE A 235 18.70 12.45 -8.81
CA PHE A 235 18.12 11.12 -8.56
C PHE A 235 17.94 10.31 -9.86
N ALA A 236 18.83 10.54 -10.84
CA ALA A 236 18.86 9.78 -12.10
C ALA A 236 20.20 9.05 -12.36
N LYS A 237 21.10 8.92 -11.37
CA LYS A 237 22.40 8.24 -11.56
C LYS A 237 22.89 7.39 -10.36
N THR A 238 22.01 6.73 -9.62
CA THR A 238 22.47 5.83 -8.54
C THR A 238 21.64 4.56 -8.43
N LEU A 239 21.34 3.94 -9.58
CA LEU A 239 20.85 2.56 -9.63
C LEU A 239 21.67 1.65 -10.56
N GLU A 240 22.80 2.12 -11.11
CA GLU A 240 23.73 1.30 -11.91
C GLU A 240 25.03 0.92 -11.19
N SER A 241 25.29 1.39 -9.96
CA SER A 241 26.55 1.13 -9.25
C SER A 241 26.46 0.17 -8.04
N ALA A 242 25.30 -0.46 -7.80
CA ALA A 242 25.13 -1.40 -6.69
C ALA A 242 25.15 -2.90 -7.10
N PHE A 243 25.39 -3.23 -8.37
CA PHE A 243 25.46 -4.63 -8.87
C PHE A 243 26.81 -5.02 -9.48
N ALA A 244 27.85 -4.20 -9.33
CA ALA A 244 29.20 -4.52 -9.79
C ALA A 244 30.20 -4.40 -8.64
N LYS A 245 30.25 -5.44 -7.79
CA LYS A 245 31.43 -5.92 -7.03
C LYS A 245 30.98 -6.97 -6.00
N GLY A 246 31.25 -8.23 -6.32
CA GLY A 246 30.98 -9.37 -5.44
C GLY A 246 31.29 -10.71 -6.10
N THR A 247 32.39 -10.77 -6.83
CA THR A 247 33.04 -12.03 -7.23
C THR A 247 34.52 -11.88 -6.92
N GLU A 248 34.91 -12.40 -5.77
CA GLU A 248 36.17 -13.07 -5.46
C GLU A 248 35.96 -13.87 -4.18
#